data_AF-A0A1G0S761-F1
#
_entry.id   AF-A0A1G0S761-F1
#
_cell.length_a   1.000
_cell.length_b   1.000
_cell.length_c   1.000
_cell.angle_alpha   90.00
_cell.angle_beta   90.00
_cell.angle_gamma   90.00
#
_symmetry.space_group_name_H-M   'P 1'
#
loop_
_entity.id
_entity.type
_entity.pdbx_description
1 polymer ?
#
loop_
_entity_poly.entity_id
_entity_poly.type
_entity_poly.pdbx_seq_one_letter_code
_entity_poly.pdbx_strand_id
1 'polypeptide(L)'
;MNKIISLMGILLITSGFIFHTFTQTPFAPWAKLSRDAPNEIAGRKYPVPSKDEVGIPAYPGALISSVSAPKADTVKYEKEVMAFVNLVTGDPSSSVIAFYKKILIKDKGWNYSEEYKTFIKGQTQNALTGFVPTVRVRDESGDNFDLVYVDPGYRKNLKSRIEITYKRSE
;
A
#
# COMPACT_ATOMS: atom_id res chain seq x y z
N MET A 1 -33.70 66.86 28.80
CA MET A 1 -32.62 66.42 27.87
C MET A 1 -31.97 65.19 28.47
N ASN A 2 -32.00 64.06 27.77
CA ASN A 2 -30.91 63.07 27.69
C ASN A 2 -31.36 61.91 26.79
N LYS A 3 -30.68 61.79 25.64
CA LYS A 3 -30.83 60.72 24.65
C LYS A 3 -30.07 59.49 25.17
N ILE A 4 -30.73 58.35 25.28
CA ILE A 4 -30.05 57.05 25.46
C ILE A 4 -30.00 56.40 24.09
N ILE A 5 -28.77 56.30 23.56
CA ILE A 5 -28.46 55.71 22.26
C ILE A 5 -28.47 54.18 22.42
N SER A 6 -29.31 53.52 21.63
CA SER A 6 -29.35 52.06 21.47
C SER A 6 -28.07 51.59 20.78
N LEU A 7 -27.30 50.74 21.45
CA LEU A 7 -26.15 50.05 20.88
C LEU A 7 -26.58 48.63 20.51
N MET A 8 -26.97 48.43 19.24
CA MET A 8 -27.10 47.09 18.65
C MET A 8 -25.70 46.49 18.49
N GLY A 9 -25.35 45.53 19.34
CA GLY A 9 -24.19 44.68 19.16
C GLY A 9 -24.45 43.68 18.03
N ILE A 10 -23.77 43.85 16.90
CA ILE A 10 -23.72 42.86 15.82
C ILE A 10 -22.81 41.72 16.28
N LEU A 11 -23.41 40.58 16.61
CA LEU A 11 -22.71 39.34 16.91
C LEU A 11 -22.26 38.70 15.58
N LEU A 12 -21.00 38.94 15.20
CA LEU A 12 -20.35 38.26 14.08
C LEU A 12 -20.00 36.83 14.49
N ILE A 13 -20.82 35.86 14.08
CA ILE A 13 -20.49 34.43 14.18
C ILE A 13 -19.57 34.10 13.01
N THR A 14 -18.26 34.14 13.25
CA THR A 14 -17.28 33.57 12.33
C THR A 14 -17.33 32.05 12.43
N SER A 15 -18.16 31.41 11.61
CA SER A 15 -18.08 29.96 11.39
C SER A 15 -16.72 29.63 10.76
N GLY A 16 -15.75 29.32 11.62
CA GLY A 16 -14.49 28.72 11.20
C GLY A 16 -14.75 27.34 10.62
N PHE A 17 -14.72 27.24 9.29
CA PHE A 17 -14.60 25.95 8.62
C PHE A 17 -13.23 25.35 8.98
N ILE A 18 -13.22 24.44 9.95
CA ILE A 18 -12.05 23.60 10.21
C ILE A 18 -11.99 22.58 9.06
N PHE A 19 -11.25 22.93 8.01
CA PHE A 19 -10.84 21.97 6.99
C PHE A 19 -9.94 20.94 7.67
N HIS A 20 -10.53 19.83 8.11
CA HIS A 20 -9.76 18.64 8.44
C HIS A 20 -9.22 18.11 7.12
N THR A 21 -7.97 18.45 6.80
CA THR A 21 -7.23 17.73 5.78
C THR A 21 -7.07 16.30 6.26
N PHE A 22 -7.88 15.38 5.74
CA PHE A 22 -7.70 13.94 5.95
C PHE A 22 -6.37 13.53 5.29
N THR A 23 -5.26 13.64 6.02
CA THR A 23 -3.99 13.08 5.60
C THR A 23 -4.07 11.58 5.78
N GLN A 24 -4.38 10.85 4.71
CA GLN A 24 -4.39 9.39 4.74
C GLN A 24 -2.97 8.87 5.08
N THR A 25 -2.88 7.92 6.00
CA THR A 25 -1.59 7.36 6.40
C THR A 25 -1.02 6.52 5.25
N PRO A 26 0.23 6.74 4.81
CA PRO A 26 0.82 5.95 3.73
C PRO A 26 0.92 4.47 4.12
N PHE A 27 0.76 3.58 3.15
CA PHE A 27 0.74 2.14 3.36
C PHE A 27 2.04 1.60 3.96
N ALA A 28 3.17 1.95 3.32
CA ALA A 28 4.52 1.65 3.75
C ALA A 28 5.49 2.67 3.10
N PRO A 29 6.68 2.91 3.67
CA PRO A 29 7.67 3.80 3.05
C PRO A 29 8.33 3.15 1.82
N TRP A 30 8.80 3.97 0.88
CA TRP A 30 9.62 3.51 -0.24
C TRP A 30 10.97 2.95 0.22
N ALA A 31 11.44 1.89 -0.45
CA ALA A 31 12.81 1.43 -0.30
C ALA A 31 13.79 2.53 -0.75
N LYS A 32 14.83 2.75 0.04
CA LYS A 32 15.83 3.78 -0.25
C LYS A 32 16.54 3.49 -1.58
N LEU A 33 16.76 4.53 -2.37
CA LEU A 33 17.50 4.45 -3.63
C LEU A 33 19.02 4.52 -3.40
N SER A 34 19.77 3.95 -4.33
CA SER A 34 21.21 4.18 -4.43
C SER A 34 21.50 5.65 -4.76
N ARG A 35 22.73 6.10 -4.49
CA ARG A 35 23.15 7.48 -4.79
C ARG A 35 23.19 7.76 -6.29
N ASP A 36 23.42 6.72 -7.10
CA ASP A 36 23.56 6.80 -8.55
C ASP A 36 22.23 6.54 -9.28
N ALA A 37 21.13 6.42 -8.53
CA ALA A 37 19.81 6.22 -9.10
C ALA A 37 19.39 7.44 -9.95
N PRO A 38 18.77 7.23 -11.13
CA PRO A 38 18.27 8.35 -11.92
C PRO A 38 17.16 9.09 -11.18
N ASN A 39 16.99 10.38 -11.47
CA ASN A 39 15.93 11.20 -10.87
C ASN A 39 14.52 10.68 -11.19
N GLU A 40 14.36 10.03 -12.35
CA GLU A 40 13.11 9.45 -12.79
C GLU A 40 13.22 7.93 -12.84
N ILE A 41 12.51 7.25 -11.94
CA ILE A 41 12.38 5.80 -11.93
C ILE A 41 10.92 5.46 -12.19
N ALA A 42 10.69 4.67 -13.25
CA ALA A 42 9.35 4.21 -13.60
C ALA A 42 8.69 3.52 -12.40
N GLY A 43 7.41 3.83 -12.16
CA GLY A 43 6.67 3.32 -11.00
C GLY A 43 6.84 4.12 -9.70
N ARG A 44 7.97 4.82 -9.50
CA ARG A 44 8.19 5.68 -8.30
C ARG A 44 7.64 7.09 -8.42
N LYS A 45 7.26 7.51 -9.63
CA LYS A 45 6.48 8.72 -9.86
C LYS A 45 5.04 8.62 -9.34
N TYR A 46 4.58 7.40 -9.05
CA TYR A 46 3.22 7.16 -8.59
C TYR A 46 3.12 7.36 -7.08
N PRO A 47 1.99 7.89 -6.59
CA PRO A 47 1.77 8.07 -5.16
C PRO A 47 1.82 6.71 -4.45
N VAL A 48 2.34 6.71 -3.22
CA VAL A 48 2.21 5.58 -2.31
C VAL A 48 0.73 5.42 -1.97
N PRO A 49 0.14 4.22 -2.13
CA PRO A 49 -1.25 4.00 -1.74
C PRO A 49 -1.39 4.18 -0.22
N SER A 50 -2.59 4.55 0.22
CA SER A 50 -2.86 4.65 1.66
C SER A 50 -3.14 3.28 2.28
N LYS A 51 -3.06 3.19 3.61
CA LYS A 51 -3.46 1.97 4.34
C LYS A 51 -4.90 1.58 4.06
N ASP A 52 -5.79 2.55 3.98
CA ASP A 52 -7.22 2.33 3.75
C ASP A 52 -7.48 1.90 2.30
N GLU A 53 -6.75 2.45 1.32
CA GLU A 53 -6.84 2.04 -0.08
C GLU A 53 -6.45 0.57 -0.27
N VAL A 54 -5.39 0.11 0.39
CA VAL A 54 -4.91 -1.28 0.27
C VAL A 54 -5.80 -2.25 1.05
N GLY A 55 -6.26 -1.86 2.25
CA GLY A 55 -7.16 -2.66 3.10
C GLY A 55 -6.55 -3.97 3.66
N ILE A 56 -5.26 -4.23 3.39
CA ILE A 56 -4.51 -5.39 3.87
C ILE A 56 -3.26 -4.85 4.58
N PRO A 57 -2.98 -5.21 5.85
CA PRO A 57 -1.82 -4.67 6.55
C PRO A 57 -0.47 -4.99 5.87
N ALA A 58 0.42 -4.00 5.80
CA ALA A 58 1.81 -4.20 5.44
C ALA A 58 2.52 -5.04 6.51
N TYR A 59 3.51 -5.85 6.09
CA TYR A 59 4.41 -6.49 7.05
C TYR A 59 5.25 -5.41 7.77
N PRO A 60 5.37 -5.47 9.11
CA PRO A 60 6.13 -4.46 9.87
C PRO A 60 7.57 -4.33 9.38
N GLY A 61 7.99 -3.09 9.09
CA GLY A 61 9.35 -2.79 8.61
C GLY A 61 9.62 -3.11 7.14
N ALA A 62 8.65 -3.66 6.40
CA ALA A 62 8.81 -3.85 4.96
C ALA A 62 8.74 -2.51 4.21
N LEU A 63 9.50 -2.43 3.11
CA LEU A 63 9.60 -1.23 2.28
C LEU A 63 9.02 -1.48 0.89
N ILE A 64 8.38 -0.48 0.29
CA ILE A 64 7.84 -0.57 -1.07
C ILE A 64 8.99 -0.62 -2.08
N SER A 65 8.99 -1.62 -2.97
CA SER A 65 9.86 -1.68 -4.13
C SER A 65 9.17 -1.17 -5.40
N SER A 66 7.88 -1.47 -5.56
CA SER A 66 7.06 -1.00 -6.70
C SER A 66 5.57 -0.98 -6.35
N VAL A 67 4.82 -0.16 -7.10
CA VAL A 67 3.35 -0.06 -7.02
C VAL A 67 2.76 -0.12 -8.43
N SER A 68 1.50 -0.53 -8.56
CA SER A 68 0.77 -0.43 -9.82
C SER A 68 0.52 1.03 -10.19
N ALA A 69 0.45 1.31 -11.49
CA ALA A 69 0.08 2.63 -11.99
C ALA A 69 -1.32 3.04 -11.50
N PRO A 70 -1.57 4.33 -11.20
CA PRO A 70 -2.87 4.83 -10.77
C PRO A 70 -3.98 4.46 -11.73
N LYS A 71 -5.22 4.43 -11.23
CA LYS A 71 -6.41 4.07 -12.01
C LYS A 71 -6.52 4.86 -13.33
N ALA A 72 -6.21 6.16 -13.29
CA ALA A 72 -6.22 7.04 -14.46
C ALA A 72 -5.32 6.58 -15.62
N ASP A 73 -4.22 5.88 -15.32
CA ASP A 73 -3.25 5.40 -16.32
C ASP A 73 -3.60 3.99 -16.84
N THR A 74 -4.55 3.29 -16.21
CA THR A 74 -4.84 1.86 -16.47
C THR A 74 -6.25 1.58 -17.00
N VAL A 75 -7.01 2.61 -17.39
CA VAL A 75 -8.44 2.52 -17.79
C VAL A 75 -8.72 1.42 -18.83
N LYS A 76 -7.79 1.15 -19.74
CA LYS A 76 -7.91 0.09 -20.77
C LYS A 76 -7.89 -1.34 -20.19
N TYR A 77 -7.32 -1.53 -19.00
CA TYR A 77 -7.07 -2.82 -18.35
C TYR A 77 -7.77 -2.96 -16.99
N GLU A 78 -8.64 -2.03 -16.63
CA GLU A 78 -9.32 -1.99 -15.32
C GLU A 78 -10.10 -3.27 -14.99
N LYS A 79 -10.63 -3.94 -16.02
CA LYS A 79 -11.38 -5.19 -15.84
C LYS A 79 -10.48 -6.42 -15.73
N GLU A 80 -9.18 -6.29 -15.99
CA GLU A 80 -8.28 -7.43 -16.21
C GLU A 80 -7.26 -7.63 -15.08
N VAL A 81 -6.85 -6.59 -14.35
CA VAL A 81 -5.78 -6.72 -13.34
C VAL A 81 -6.03 -5.87 -12.10
N MET A 82 -5.96 -6.49 -10.91
CA MET A 82 -6.02 -5.78 -9.64
C MET A 82 -4.81 -4.86 -9.42
N ALA A 83 -5.00 -3.81 -8.63
CA ALA A 83 -3.90 -2.99 -8.15
C ALA A 83 -2.94 -3.84 -7.32
N PHE A 84 -1.66 -3.49 -7.32
CA PHE A 84 -0.66 -4.20 -6.53
C PHE A 84 0.32 -3.24 -5.85
N VAL A 85 0.86 -3.72 -4.74
CA VAL A 85 2.04 -3.15 -4.08
C VAL A 85 3.01 -4.28 -3.78
N ASN A 86 4.27 -4.08 -4.18
CA ASN A 86 5.37 -4.97 -3.87
C ASN A 86 6.17 -4.40 -2.71
N LEU A 87 6.36 -5.20 -1.68
CA LEU A 87 7.18 -4.90 -0.52
C LEU A 87 8.38 -5.85 -0.47
N VAL A 88 9.46 -5.39 0.12
CA VAL A 88 10.66 -6.18 0.40
C VAL A 88 11.12 -5.99 1.83
N THR A 89 11.66 -7.05 2.44
CA THR A 89 12.19 -7.03 3.81
C THR A 89 13.41 -7.94 3.95
N GLY A 90 14.23 -7.67 4.97
CA GLY A 90 15.36 -8.50 5.37
C GLY A 90 14.97 -9.71 6.24
N ASP A 91 13.69 -9.86 6.57
CA ASP A 91 13.16 -11.01 7.30
C ASP A 91 12.90 -12.20 6.35
N PRO A 92 13.11 -13.45 6.83
CA PRO A 92 12.87 -14.63 6.01
C PRO A 92 11.37 -14.81 5.70
N SER A 93 11.06 -15.41 4.55
CA SER A 93 9.69 -15.64 4.10
C SER A 93 8.84 -16.41 5.11
N SER A 94 9.43 -17.30 5.90
CA SER A 94 8.74 -18.05 6.96
C SER A 94 8.17 -17.13 8.05
N SER A 95 8.91 -16.10 8.48
CA SER A 95 8.43 -15.12 9.46
C SER A 95 7.29 -14.29 8.90
N VAL A 96 7.38 -13.88 7.64
CA VAL A 96 6.35 -13.11 6.95
C VAL A 96 5.07 -13.93 6.77
N ILE A 97 5.18 -15.20 6.35
CA ILE A 97 4.04 -16.12 6.26
C ILE A 97 3.42 -16.31 7.64
N ALA A 98 4.21 -16.50 8.70
CA ALA A 98 3.70 -16.67 10.06
C ALA A 98 2.95 -15.43 10.55
N PHE A 99 3.40 -14.21 10.19
CA PHE A 99 2.67 -12.98 10.45
C PHE A 99 1.31 -12.98 9.76
N TYR A 100 1.27 -13.23 8.44
CA TYR A 100 0.01 -13.19 7.68
C TYR A 100 -0.96 -14.31 8.08
N LYS A 101 -0.47 -15.50 8.47
CA LYS A 101 -1.31 -16.57 9.03
C LYS A 101 -2.09 -16.13 10.28
N LYS A 102 -1.58 -15.18 11.07
CA LYS A 102 -2.27 -14.67 12.27
C LYS A 102 -3.40 -13.71 11.95
N ILE A 103 -3.32 -12.99 10.83
CA ILE A 103 -4.22 -11.86 10.54
C ILE A 103 -5.15 -12.12 9.33
N LEU A 104 -4.72 -12.93 8.37
CA LEU A 104 -5.48 -13.34 7.18
C LEU A 104 -6.08 -14.73 7.40
N ILE A 105 -7.05 -14.79 8.29
CA ILE A 105 -7.66 -16.05 8.75
C ILE A 105 -8.87 -16.46 7.91
N LYS A 106 -9.16 -17.77 7.93
CA LYS A 106 -10.27 -18.40 7.19
C LYS A 106 -11.64 -17.80 7.50
N ASP A 107 -11.89 -17.44 8.76
CA ASP A 107 -13.16 -16.83 9.19
C ASP A 107 -13.37 -15.44 8.57
N LYS A 108 -12.28 -14.77 8.18
CA LYS A 108 -12.32 -13.53 7.39
C LYS A 108 -12.28 -13.80 5.89
N GLY A 109 -12.54 -15.02 5.45
CA GLY A 109 -12.57 -15.45 4.06
C GLY A 109 -11.21 -15.49 3.37
N TRP A 110 -10.12 -15.71 4.10
CA TRP A 110 -8.78 -15.88 3.55
C TRP A 110 -8.35 -17.35 3.59
N ASN A 111 -7.87 -17.87 2.46
CA ASN A 111 -7.32 -19.22 2.37
C ASN A 111 -5.83 -19.15 2.03
N TYR A 112 -5.01 -19.88 2.78
CA TYR A 112 -3.58 -19.98 2.50
C TYR A 112 -3.30 -21.23 1.66
N SER A 113 -2.62 -21.05 0.53
CA SER A 113 -2.05 -22.14 -0.26
C SER A 113 -0.58 -22.30 0.11
N GLU A 114 -0.23 -23.46 0.68
CA GLU A 114 1.16 -23.83 0.99
C GLU A 114 1.99 -23.98 -0.30
N GLU A 115 1.41 -24.59 -1.35
CA GLU A 115 2.05 -24.81 -2.66
C GLU A 115 2.51 -23.49 -3.30
N TYR A 116 1.63 -22.49 -3.31
CA TYR A 116 1.91 -21.19 -3.93
C TYR A 116 2.43 -20.13 -2.96
N LYS A 117 2.59 -20.47 -1.67
CA LYS A 117 2.90 -19.52 -0.58
C LYS A 117 2.06 -18.24 -0.66
N THR A 118 0.76 -18.38 -0.93
CA THR A 118 -0.15 -17.26 -1.24
C THR A 118 -1.41 -17.33 -0.39
N PHE A 119 -1.75 -16.22 0.26
CA PHE A 119 -3.06 -15.99 0.88
C PHE A 119 -4.03 -15.44 -0.15
N ILE A 120 -5.22 -16.01 -0.24
CA ILE A 120 -6.21 -15.74 -1.28
C ILE A 120 -7.53 -15.37 -0.60
N LYS A 121 -8.10 -14.21 -0.92
CA LYS A 121 -9.43 -13.83 -0.44
C LYS A 121 -10.50 -14.54 -1.26
N GLY A 122 -11.33 -15.37 -0.62
CA GLY A 122 -12.37 -16.15 -1.26
C GLY A 122 -11.87 -17.51 -1.75
N GLN A 123 -12.34 -17.95 -2.92
CA GLN A 123 -12.03 -19.29 -3.45
C GLN A 123 -10.63 -19.35 -4.08
N THR A 124 -9.90 -20.43 -3.79
CA THR A 124 -8.52 -20.65 -4.24
C THR A 124 -8.38 -20.78 -5.75
N GLN A 125 -9.38 -21.35 -6.44
CA GLN A 125 -9.42 -21.46 -7.90
C GLN A 125 -9.36 -20.10 -8.63
N ASN A 126 -9.75 -19.02 -7.96
CA ASN A 126 -9.72 -17.66 -8.51
C ASN A 126 -8.37 -16.96 -8.26
N ALA A 127 -7.43 -17.58 -7.55
CA ALA A 127 -6.12 -16.96 -7.28
C ALA A 127 -5.30 -16.73 -8.55
N LEU A 128 -5.44 -17.62 -9.53
CA LEU A 128 -4.70 -17.55 -10.80
C LEU A 128 -5.34 -16.56 -11.78
N THR A 129 -6.54 -16.07 -11.50
CA THR A 129 -7.27 -15.18 -12.41
C THR A 129 -6.93 -13.70 -12.18
N GLY A 130 -6.23 -13.37 -11.08
CA GLY A 130 -5.87 -11.99 -10.77
C GLY A 130 -7.04 -11.10 -10.35
N PHE A 131 -8.23 -11.67 -10.10
CA PHE A 131 -9.48 -10.94 -9.78
C PHE A 131 -9.85 -10.93 -8.30
N VAL A 132 -9.07 -11.59 -7.46
CA VAL A 132 -9.26 -11.60 -6.00
C VAL A 132 -8.05 -11.05 -5.28
N PRO A 133 -8.23 -10.37 -4.12
CA PRO A 133 -7.10 -9.93 -3.32
C PRO A 133 -6.21 -11.10 -2.91
N THR A 134 -4.90 -10.91 -3.03
CA THR A 134 -3.92 -11.91 -2.65
C THR A 134 -2.77 -11.29 -1.87
N VAL A 135 -2.13 -12.09 -1.03
CA VAL A 135 -0.81 -11.79 -0.45
C VAL A 135 0.10 -12.96 -0.79
N ARG A 136 1.05 -12.75 -1.70
CA ARG A 136 2.03 -13.76 -2.10
C ARG A 136 3.37 -13.45 -1.45
N VAL A 137 3.96 -14.45 -0.80
CA VAL A 137 5.27 -14.32 -0.15
C VAL A 137 6.28 -15.22 -0.87
N ARG A 138 7.41 -14.63 -1.26
CA ARG A 138 8.51 -15.35 -1.95
C ARG A 138 9.84 -14.97 -1.33
N ASP A 139 10.82 -15.87 -1.47
CA ASP A 139 12.21 -15.55 -1.17
C ASP A 139 12.72 -14.50 -2.17
N GLU A 140 13.59 -13.61 -1.72
CA GLU A 140 14.12 -12.49 -2.51
C GLU A 140 15.65 -12.47 -2.40
N SER A 141 16.34 -12.48 -3.54
CA SER A 141 17.80 -12.39 -3.61
C SER A 141 18.31 -10.96 -3.84
N GLY A 142 17.41 -10.03 -4.19
CA GLY A 142 17.75 -8.66 -4.52
C GLY A 142 17.97 -8.41 -6.01
N ASP A 143 17.78 -9.42 -6.87
CA ASP A 143 18.08 -9.33 -8.31
C ASP A 143 16.86 -8.93 -9.17
N ASN A 144 15.69 -8.80 -8.57
CA ASN A 144 14.49 -8.37 -9.28
C ASN A 144 14.65 -6.98 -9.91
N PHE A 145 14.09 -6.80 -11.10
CA PHE A 145 14.27 -5.57 -11.90
C PHE A 145 13.84 -4.29 -11.17
N ASP A 146 12.77 -4.35 -10.36
CA ASP A 146 12.31 -3.21 -9.55
C ASP A 146 13.24 -2.84 -8.39
N LEU A 147 14.32 -3.61 -8.17
CA LEU A 147 15.36 -3.38 -7.17
C LEU A 147 16.68 -2.87 -7.76
N VAL A 148 16.76 -2.69 -9.08
CA VAL A 148 18.03 -2.31 -9.75
C VAL A 148 18.64 -1.03 -9.18
N TYR A 149 17.81 -0.05 -8.80
CA TYR A 149 18.22 1.23 -8.22
C TYR A 149 18.04 1.31 -6.70
N VAL A 150 17.65 0.22 -6.03
CA VAL A 150 17.57 0.19 -4.55
C VAL A 150 18.98 0.22 -3.98
N ASP A 151 19.14 0.91 -2.84
CA ASP A 151 20.41 1.00 -2.11
C ASP A 151 21.07 -0.38 -1.98
N PRO A 152 22.29 -0.59 -2.51
CA PRO A 152 22.93 -1.90 -2.52
C PRO A 152 23.20 -2.46 -1.11
N GLY A 153 23.42 -1.58 -0.13
CA GLY A 153 23.63 -1.93 1.27
C GLY A 153 22.38 -2.53 1.91
N TYR A 154 21.20 -2.05 1.52
CA TYR A 154 19.91 -2.64 1.88
C TYR A 154 19.60 -3.88 1.04
N ARG A 155 19.76 -3.80 -0.29
CA ARG A 155 19.40 -4.83 -1.26
C ARG A 155 20.04 -6.19 -0.95
N LYS A 156 21.33 -6.20 -0.57
CA LYS A 156 22.07 -7.43 -0.22
C LYS A 156 21.54 -8.16 1.03
N ASN A 157 20.74 -7.48 1.85
CA ASN A 157 20.20 -8.02 3.09
C ASN A 157 18.74 -8.46 2.93
N LEU A 158 18.15 -8.30 1.75
CA LEU A 158 16.79 -8.76 1.47
C LEU A 158 16.72 -10.29 1.56
N LYS A 159 15.60 -10.78 2.08
CA LYS A 159 15.33 -12.22 2.19
C LYS A 159 13.94 -12.59 1.70
N SER A 160 12.99 -11.65 1.69
CA SER A 160 11.65 -11.92 1.19
C SER A 160 11.01 -10.73 0.51
N ARG A 161 10.11 -11.08 -0.41
CA ARG A 161 9.22 -10.19 -1.16
C ARG A 161 7.78 -10.53 -0.83
N ILE A 162 6.96 -9.50 -0.76
CA ILE A 162 5.52 -9.58 -0.52
C ILE A 162 4.82 -8.86 -1.67
N GLU A 163 4.01 -9.57 -2.43
CA GLU A 163 3.14 -8.98 -3.45
C GLU A 163 1.72 -8.98 -2.89
N ILE A 164 1.14 -7.80 -2.73
CA ILE A 164 -0.23 -7.63 -2.26
C ILE A 164 -1.06 -7.12 -3.43
N THR A 165 -2.02 -7.91 -3.89
CA THR A 165 -3.04 -7.44 -4.82
C THR A 165 -4.29 -7.04 -4.07
N TYR A 166 -4.90 -5.92 -4.47
CA TYR A 166 -6.04 -5.34 -3.77
C TYR A 166 -7.02 -4.67 -4.74
N LYS A 167 -8.29 -4.59 -4.32
CA LYS A 167 -9.28 -3.76 -5.02
C LYS A 167 -9.09 -2.37 -4.49
N ARG A 168 -8.84 -1.39 -5.35
CA ARG A 168 -8.84 0.02 -4.93
C ARG A 168 -10.22 0.33 -4.35
N SER A 169 -10.24 1.00 -3.21
CA SER A 169 -11.47 1.61 -2.69
C SER A 169 -12.01 2.58 -3.76
N GLU A 170 -13.32 2.55 -3.97
CA GLU A 170 -14.01 3.52 -4.85
C GLU A 170 -13.97 4.95 -4.28
#